data_AF-A0A2G5TPP1-F1
#
_entry.id   AF-A0A2G5TPP1-F1
#
_cell.length_a   1.000
_cell.length_b   1.000
_cell.length_c   1.000
_cell.angle_alpha   90.00
_cell.angle_beta   90.00
_cell.angle_gamma   90.00
#
_symmetry.space_group_name_H-M   'P 1'
#
loop_
_entity.id
_entity.type
_entity.pdbx_description
1 polymer ?
#
loop_
_entity_poly.entity_id
_entity_poly.type
_entity_poly.pdbx_seq_one_letter_code
_entity_poly.pdbx_strand_id
1 'polypeptide(L)'
;MSSSEDSVKTKKKKWLTGEEWMKIINEKTYSESLEIGLNELQTLKEEGTLTIRVPKESNGKIPFDTITWSKTVRSLKIRHEPRYSIVKLFDSDVQTVRCLRYGSEDISKQVFTYGDYIYSHYVILTDECELPDSSNTNKRRLNTHQIDILRNDVMPNETIVNAKRVAHERGINVTTKQLLNLNRKDRTADIEPRGRRVDIVKLIESITATQPDES
;
A
#
# COMPACT_ATOMS: atom_id res chain seq x y z
N MET A 1 -3.97 -46.50 -31.18
CA MET A 1 -4.79 -45.96 -30.08
C MET A 1 -3.85 -45.63 -28.94
N SER A 2 -3.51 -44.36 -28.75
CA SER A 2 -2.82 -43.90 -27.53
C SER A 2 -3.45 -42.58 -27.16
N SER A 3 -4.05 -42.57 -25.98
CA SER A 3 -5.01 -41.61 -25.48
C SER A 3 -4.38 -40.24 -25.26
N SER A 4 -5.02 -39.20 -25.81
CA SER A 4 -4.82 -37.81 -25.42
C SER A 4 -5.50 -37.60 -24.07
N GLU A 5 -4.74 -37.59 -22.98
CA GLU A 5 -5.21 -37.02 -21.72
C GLU A 5 -5.11 -35.49 -21.80
N ASP A 6 -6.08 -34.88 -22.46
CA ASP A 6 -6.34 -33.45 -22.29
C ASP A 6 -6.87 -33.26 -20.86
N SER A 7 -5.95 -32.94 -19.93
CA SER A 7 -6.35 -32.44 -18.62
C SER A 7 -7.16 -31.16 -18.84
N VAL A 8 -8.47 -31.24 -18.63
CA VAL A 8 -9.34 -30.06 -18.60
C VAL A 8 -8.90 -29.22 -17.40
N LYS A 9 -7.96 -28.29 -17.61
CA LYS A 9 -7.67 -27.24 -16.62
C LYS A 9 -8.95 -26.43 -16.47
N THR A 10 -9.71 -26.71 -15.42
CA THR A 10 -10.89 -25.92 -15.04
C THR A 10 -10.44 -24.47 -14.93
N LYS A 11 -10.87 -23.61 -15.87
CA LYS A 11 -10.49 -22.19 -15.86
C LYS A 11 -10.97 -21.55 -14.56
N LYS A 12 -10.03 -21.22 -13.68
CA LYS A 12 -10.30 -20.51 -12.43
C LYS A 12 -11.01 -19.19 -12.73
N LYS A 13 -12.14 -18.94 -12.07
CA LYS A 13 -13.00 -17.79 -12.37
C LYS A 13 -12.41 -16.53 -11.74
N LYS A 14 -12.02 -15.55 -12.56
CA LYS A 14 -11.42 -14.28 -12.10
C LYS A 14 -12.32 -13.48 -11.16
N TRP A 15 -13.61 -13.40 -11.50
CA TRP A 15 -14.58 -12.53 -10.83
C TRP A 15 -15.75 -13.36 -10.34
N LEU A 16 -15.98 -13.30 -9.03
CA LEU A 16 -17.10 -13.93 -8.38
C LEU A 16 -18.37 -13.06 -8.53
N THR A 17 -19.50 -13.73 -8.68
CA THR A 17 -20.84 -13.15 -8.68
C THR A 17 -21.30 -12.84 -7.26
N GLY A 18 -22.41 -12.12 -7.12
CA GLY A 18 -23.01 -11.87 -5.81
C GLY A 18 -23.38 -13.15 -5.08
N GLU A 19 -23.94 -14.13 -5.78
CA GLU A 19 -24.31 -15.44 -5.22
C GLU A 19 -23.09 -16.21 -4.71
N GLU A 20 -22.00 -16.23 -5.47
CA GLU A 20 -20.76 -16.89 -5.05
C GLU A 20 -20.16 -16.21 -3.81
N TRP A 21 -20.20 -14.88 -3.75
CA TRP A 21 -19.77 -14.13 -2.58
C TRP A 21 -20.65 -14.36 -1.36
N MET A 22 -21.97 -14.38 -1.54
CA MET A 22 -22.91 -14.69 -0.45
C MET A 22 -22.66 -16.09 0.11
N LYS A 23 -22.42 -17.07 -0.78
CA LYS A 23 -22.06 -18.43 -0.37
C LYS A 23 -20.77 -18.44 0.44
N ILE A 24 -19.72 -17.79 -0.06
CA ILE A 24 -18.42 -17.68 0.63
C ILE A 24 -18.57 -17.04 2.02
N ILE A 25 -19.35 -15.96 2.13
CA ILE A 25 -19.56 -15.25 3.38
C ILE A 25 -20.34 -16.11 4.38
N ASN A 26 -21.43 -16.74 3.94
CA ASN A 26 -22.29 -17.57 4.79
C ASN A 26 -21.60 -18.85 5.26
N GLU A 27 -20.91 -19.53 4.35
CA GLU A 27 -20.20 -20.78 4.63
C GLU A 27 -18.81 -20.57 5.25
N LYS A 28 -18.36 -19.31 5.34
CA LYS A 28 -17.04 -18.91 5.86
C LYS A 28 -15.89 -19.60 5.12
N THR A 29 -16.00 -19.76 3.80
CA THR A 29 -14.96 -20.37 2.95
C THR A 29 -13.92 -19.34 2.50
N TYR A 30 -13.34 -18.66 3.48
CA TYR A 30 -12.29 -17.66 3.32
C TYR A 30 -11.29 -17.75 4.48
N SER A 31 -10.06 -17.32 4.23
CA SER A 31 -9.06 -17.11 5.28
C SER A 31 -9.29 -15.77 5.98
N GLU A 32 -8.92 -15.66 7.25
CA GLU A 32 -8.96 -14.42 8.01
C GLU A 32 -7.54 -14.04 8.42
N SER A 33 -7.15 -12.80 8.16
CA SER A 33 -5.86 -12.25 8.57
C SER A 33 -5.98 -10.77 8.91
N LEU A 34 -5.01 -10.22 9.62
CA LEU A 34 -4.96 -8.79 9.94
C LEU A 34 -4.48 -7.97 8.73
N GLU A 35 -3.61 -8.55 7.91
CA GLU A 35 -3.06 -7.95 6.70
C GLU A 35 -2.73 -9.02 5.65
N ILE A 36 -2.48 -8.59 4.42
CA ILE A 36 -2.13 -9.50 3.32
C ILE A 36 -0.62 -9.41 3.11
N GLY A 37 0.10 -10.36 3.67
CA GLY A 37 1.55 -10.44 3.66
C GLY A 37 2.09 -11.52 2.73
N LEU A 38 3.38 -11.82 2.87
CA LEU A 38 4.06 -12.84 2.06
C LEU A 38 3.49 -14.25 2.30
N ASN A 39 3.03 -14.55 3.52
CA ASN A 39 2.47 -15.86 3.85
C ASN A 39 1.17 -16.12 3.08
N GLU A 40 0.25 -15.17 3.10
CA GLU A 40 -1.01 -15.26 2.37
C GLU A 40 -0.75 -15.35 0.86
N LEU A 41 0.20 -14.56 0.34
CA LEU A 41 0.59 -14.63 -1.06
C LEU A 41 1.22 -15.99 -1.41
N GLN A 42 2.00 -16.60 -0.52
CA GLN A 42 2.55 -17.93 -0.73
C GLN A 42 1.44 -19.00 -0.85
N THR A 43 0.41 -18.93 0.02
CA THR A 43 -0.79 -19.78 -0.13
C THR A 43 -1.46 -19.56 -1.48
N LEU A 44 -1.60 -18.31 -1.93
CA LEU A 44 -2.09 -18.02 -3.28
C LEU A 44 -1.22 -18.68 -4.36
N LYS A 45 0.11 -18.77 -4.21
CA LYS A 45 0.98 -19.44 -5.19
C LYS A 45 0.71 -20.93 -5.28
N GLU A 46 0.52 -21.56 -4.14
CA GLU A 46 0.35 -23.01 -4.02
C GLU A 46 -1.05 -23.45 -4.50
N GLU A 47 -2.09 -22.73 -4.09
CA GLU A 47 -3.49 -23.07 -4.40
C GLU A 47 -3.94 -22.44 -5.74
N GLY A 48 -3.29 -21.35 -6.14
CA GLY A 48 -3.62 -20.51 -7.30
C GLY A 48 -4.94 -19.74 -7.20
N THR A 49 -5.66 -19.86 -6.09
CA THR A 49 -6.77 -19.00 -5.69
C THR A 49 -6.67 -18.72 -4.20
N LEU A 50 -7.04 -17.52 -3.77
CA LEU A 50 -7.11 -17.19 -2.34
C LEU A 50 -8.30 -16.27 -2.10
N THR A 51 -9.18 -16.64 -1.18
CA THR A 51 -10.22 -15.75 -0.67
C THR A 51 -9.89 -15.41 0.77
N ILE A 52 -9.77 -14.12 1.07
CA ILE A 52 -9.34 -13.64 2.38
C ILE A 52 -10.17 -12.43 2.82
N ARG A 53 -10.43 -12.32 4.13
CA ARG A 53 -10.97 -11.10 4.74
C ARG A 53 -9.95 -10.47 5.69
N VAL A 54 -9.96 -9.14 5.74
CA VAL A 54 -9.17 -8.35 6.68
C VAL A 54 -10.03 -7.27 7.35
N PRO A 55 -9.69 -6.80 8.56
CA PRO A 55 -10.43 -5.74 9.24
C PRO A 55 -10.32 -4.40 8.50
N LYS A 56 -11.45 -3.70 8.36
CA LYS A 56 -11.52 -2.38 7.69
C LYS A 56 -10.85 -1.28 8.50
N GLU A 57 -10.86 -1.35 9.82
CA GLU A 57 -10.25 -0.33 10.68
C GLU A 57 -8.73 -0.22 10.47
N SER A 58 -8.08 -1.35 10.22
CA SER A 58 -6.64 -1.45 10.05
C SER A 58 -6.22 -1.41 8.59
N ASN A 59 -7.15 -1.42 7.63
CA ASN A 59 -6.87 -1.50 6.19
C ASN A 59 -7.63 -0.43 5.38
N GLY A 60 -7.00 0.10 4.33
CA GLY A 60 -7.70 0.98 3.38
C GLY A 60 -8.73 0.19 2.54
N LYS A 61 -9.63 0.88 1.82
CA LYS A 61 -10.67 0.26 0.95
C LYS A 61 -10.15 -0.87 0.03
N ILE A 62 -8.89 -0.76 -0.38
CA ILE A 62 -8.14 -1.83 -1.05
C ILE A 62 -6.96 -2.16 -0.12
N PRO A 63 -6.89 -3.38 0.46
CA PRO A 63 -5.81 -3.78 1.34
C PRO A 63 -4.48 -3.78 0.59
N PHE A 64 -3.43 -3.35 1.29
CA PHE A 64 -2.08 -3.38 0.77
C PHE A 64 -1.56 -4.82 0.74
N ASP A 65 -1.04 -5.26 -0.40
CA ASP A 65 -0.62 -6.65 -0.65
C ASP A 65 0.66 -6.70 -1.51
N THR A 66 1.46 -5.64 -1.50
CA THR A 66 2.73 -5.48 -2.26
C THR A 66 2.60 -5.47 -3.80
N ILE A 67 1.49 -5.92 -4.36
CA ILE A 67 1.23 -5.98 -5.80
C ILE A 67 0.79 -4.61 -6.32
N THR A 68 1.28 -4.24 -7.51
CA THR A 68 0.89 -2.98 -8.16
C THR A 68 -0.36 -3.19 -9.01
N TRP A 69 -1.50 -2.70 -8.53
CA TRP A 69 -2.80 -2.79 -9.23
C TRP A 69 -3.13 -1.60 -10.12
N SER A 70 -2.40 -0.49 -9.97
CA SER A 70 -2.64 0.74 -10.73
C SER A 70 -1.32 1.43 -11.02
N LYS A 71 -1.13 1.91 -12.26
CA LYS A 71 0.06 2.66 -12.66
C LYS A 71 -0.27 3.64 -13.77
N THR A 72 0.23 4.86 -13.65
CA THR A 72 0.24 5.84 -14.75
C THR A 72 1.66 6.03 -15.24
N VAL A 73 1.89 5.79 -16.53
CA VAL A 73 3.18 6.03 -17.20
C VAL A 73 3.02 7.27 -18.06
N ARG A 74 3.40 8.43 -17.50
CA ARG A 74 3.18 9.75 -18.12
C ARG A 74 3.84 9.89 -19.50
N SER A 75 5.06 9.35 -19.65
CA SER A 75 5.82 9.39 -20.92
C SER A 75 5.08 8.70 -22.06
N LEU A 76 4.38 7.60 -21.78
CA LEU A 76 3.65 6.82 -22.76
C LEU A 76 2.15 7.17 -22.82
N LYS A 77 1.67 8.09 -21.96
CA LYS A 77 0.25 8.39 -21.75
C LYS A 77 -0.62 7.14 -21.47
N ILE A 78 -0.01 6.10 -20.91
CA ILE A 78 -0.71 4.85 -20.55
C ILE A 78 -1.16 4.92 -19.09
N ARG A 79 -2.41 4.51 -18.85
CA ARG A 79 -2.98 4.37 -17.51
C ARG A 79 -3.53 2.95 -17.34
N HIS A 80 -2.91 2.20 -16.44
CA HIS A 80 -3.41 0.94 -15.93
C HIS A 80 -4.21 1.21 -14.66
N GLU A 81 -5.49 0.88 -14.66
CA GLU A 81 -6.36 1.15 -13.52
C GLU A 81 -7.36 0.03 -13.22
N PRO A 82 -7.74 -0.13 -11.93
CA PRO A 82 -8.81 -1.02 -11.55
C PRO A 82 -10.16 -0.62 -12.16
N ARG A 83 -11.00 -1.62 -12.41
CA ARG A 83 -12.38 -1.44 -12.88
C ARG A 83 -13.35 -1.55 -11.70
N TYR A 84 -14.33 -0.66 -11.66
CA TYR A 84 -15.36 -0.66 -10.64
C TYR A 84 -16.64 -1.28 -11.19
N SER A 85 -17.29 -2.12 -10.40
CA SER A 85 -18.56 -2.77 -10.75
C SER A 85 -19.44 -2.92 -9.52
N ILE A 86 -20.75 -2.90 -9.68
CA ILE A 86 -21.70 -3.17 -8.60
C ILE A 86 -22.00 -4.67 -8.59
N VAL A 87 -22.03 -5.25 -7.39
CA VAL A 87 -22.50 -6.61 -7.14
C VAL A 87 -23.55 -6.55 -6.04
N LYS A 88 -24.69 -7.19 -6.26
CA LYS A 88 -25.74 -7.32 -5.25
C LYS A 88 -25.33 -8.41 -4.25
N LEU A 89 -25.17 -8.02 -2.99
CA LEU A 89 -24.86 -8.91 -1.87
C LEU A 89 -25.99 -8.81 -0.85
N PHE A 90 -26.68 -9.92 -0.63
CA PHE A 90 -27.90 -9.97 0.16
C PHE A 90 -28.90 -8.90 -0.33
N ASP A 91 -29.34 -8.00 0.54
CA ASP A 91 -30.26 -6.91 0.22
C ASP A 91 -29.54 -5.58 -0.09
N SER A 92 -28.25 -5.61 -0.40
CA SER A 92 -27.44 -4.41 -0.60
C SER A 92 -26.62 -4.42 -1.89
N ASP A 93 -26.57 -3.27 -2.56
CA ASP A 93 -25.67 -3.06 -3.69
C ASP A 93 -24.29 -2.67 -3.16
N VAL A 94 -23.29 -3.48 -3.49
CA VAL A 94 -21.92 -3.31 -3.03
C VAL A 94 -21.00 -2.98 -4.19
N GLN A 95 -20.26 -1.88 -4.07
CA GLN A 95 -19.23 -1.54 -5.03
C GLN A 95 -18.03 -2.49 -4.87
N THR A 96 -17.72 -3.18 -5.95
CA THR A 96 -16.57 -4.06 -6.08
C THR A 96 -15.52 -3.42 -6.98
N VAL A 97 -14.25 -3.69 -6.68
CA VAL A 97 -13.10 -3.26 -7.46
C VAL A 97 -12.43 -4.51 -8.04
N ARG A 98 -12.22 -4.51 -9.35
CA ARG A 98 -11.57 -5.60 -10.10
C ARG A 98 -10.21 -5.10 -10.59
N CYS A 99 -9.17 -5.75 -10.14
CA CYS A 99 -7.78 -5.39 -10.39
C CYS A 99 -7.10 -6.49 -11.20
N LEU A 100 -6.28 -6.09 -12.17
CA LEU A 100 -5.27 -6.94 -12.79
C LEU A 100 -3.90 -6.40 -12.40
N ARG A 101 -2.92 -7.29 -12.21
CA ARG A 101 -1.56 -6.85 -11.91
C ARG A 101 -1.01 -6.02 -13.07
N TYR A 102 -0.30 -4.96 -12.74
CA TYR A 102 0.41 -4.15 -13.71
C TYR A 102 1.72 -4.82 -14.11
N GLY A 103 2.05 -4.80 -15.40
CA GLY A 103 3.30 -5.35 -15.96
C GLY A 103 3.20 -6.83 -16.34
N SER A 104 2.36 -7.58 -15.65
CA SER A 104 2.01 -8.97 -15.96
C SER A 104 0.52 -9.17 -15.68
N GLU A 105 -0.28 -9.59 -16.66
CA GLU A 105 -1.70 -9.93 -16.45
C GLU A 105 -1.87 -11.37 -15.91
N ASP A 106 -0.97 -11.76 -15.01
CA ASP A 106 -0.82 -13.09 -14.42
C ASP A 106 -1.64 -13.28 -13.14
N ILE A 107 -2.05 -12.19 -12.48
CA ILE A 107 -2.87 -12.22 -11.27
C ILE A 107 -4.05 -11.26 -11.40
N SER A 108 -5.22 -11.72 -10.93
CA SER A 108 -6.39 -10.88 -10.69
C SER A 108 -6.75 -10.79 -9.21
N LYS A 109 -7.34 -9.66 -8.82
CA LYS A 109 -7.90 -9.43 -7.48
C LYS A 109 -9.27 -8.77 -7.59
N GLN A 110 -10.28 -9.35 -6.96
CA GLN A 110 -11.58 -8.69 -6.71
C GLN A 110 -11.66 -8.30 -5.25
N VAL A 111 -12.05 -7.06 -4.95
CA VAL A 111 -12.12 -6.55 -3.58
C VAL A 111 -13.38 -5.72 -3.35
N PHE A 112 -13.96 -5.84 -2.16
CA PHE A 112 -15.04 -4.98 -1.70
C PHE A 112 -15.10 -4.92 -0.18
N THR A 113 -15.80 -3.91 0.33
CA THR A 113 -16.06 -3.76 1.77
C THR A 113 -17.48 -4.20 2.07
N TYR A 114 -17.65 -4.99 3.13
CA TYR A 114 -18.97 -5.39 3.64
C TYR A 114 -18.90 -5.55 5.16
N GLY A 115 -19.78 -4.86 5.89
CA GLY A 115 -19.67 -4.70 7.34
C GLY A 115 -18.34 -4.06 7.76
N ASP A 116 -17.71 -4.63 8.79
CA ASP A 116 -16.42 -4.19 9.34
C ASP A 116 -15.20 -4.81 8.65
N TYR A 117 -15.42 -5.53 7.54
CA TYR A 117 -14.39 -6.28 6.85
C TYR A 117 -14.24 -5.86 5.39
N ILE A 118 -13.05 -6.14 4.87
CA ILE A 118 -12.73 -6.04 3.46
C ILE A 118 -12.43 -7.45 2.95
N TYR A 119 -13.19 -7.88 1.95
CA TYR A 119 -13.05 -9.18 1.31
C TYR A 119 -12.23 -9.03 0.03
N SER A 120 -11.23 -9.89 -0.15
CA SER A 120 -10.40 -9.97 -1.35
C SER A 120 -10.38 -11.39 -1.89
N HIS A 121 -10.60 -11.54 -3.19
CA HIS A 121 -10.44 -12.81 -3.91
C HIS A 121 -9.35 -12.65 -4.96
N TYR A 122 -8.35 -13.51 -4.89
CA TYR A 122 -7.20 -13.55 -5.78
C TYR A 122 -7.26 -14.79 -6.64
N VAL A 123 -6.83 -14.66 -7.89
CA VAL A 123 -6.69 -15.78 -8.83
C VAL A 123 -5.42 -15.62 -9.65
N ILE A 124 -4.59 -16.65 -9.64
CA ILE A 124 -3.46 -16.79 -10.58
C ILE A 124 -4.01 -17.25 -11.92
N LEU A 125 -3.65 -16.52 -12.97
CA LEU A 125 -4.17 -16.64 -14.33
C LEU A 125 -3.22 -17.39 -15.26
N THR A 126 -1.93 -17.38 -14.93
CA THR A 126 -0.85 -18.00 -15.70
C THR A 126 0.13 -18.69 -14.76
N ASP A 127 0.66 -19.84 -15.19
CA ASP A 127 1.57 -20.67 -14.36
C ASP A 127 2.93 -19.99 -14.11
N GLU A 128 3.32 -19.00 -14.92
CA GLU A 128 4.56 -18.22 -14.80
C GLU A 128 4.47 -17.08 -13.75
N CYS A 129 3.49 -17.15 -12.85
CA CYS A 129 3.26 -16.08 -11.88
C CYS A 129 4.37 -16.00 -10.82
N GLU A 130 5.10 -14.89 -10.84
CA GLU A 130 6.12 -14.57 -9.82
C GLU A 130 5.56 -13.59 -8.79
N LEU A 131 5.46 -14.02 -7.54
CA LEU A 131 5.04 -13.15 -6.45
C LEU A 131 6.16 -12.23 -5.99
N PRO A 132 5.82 -11.04 -5.44
CA PRO A 132 6.81 -10.15 -4.85
C PRO A 132 7.58 -10.86 -3.72
N ASP A 133 8.90 -10.74 -3.73
CA ASP A 133 9.78 -11.25 -2.68
C ASP A 133 10.00 -10.20 -1.57
N SER A 134 10.55 -10.62 -0.44
CA SER A 134 10.82 -9.72 0.70
C SER A 134 11.79 -8.58 0.35
N SER A 135 12.62 -8.75 -0.68
CA SER A 135 13.63 -7.77 -1.10
C SER A 135 13.01 -6.61 -1.89
N ASN A 136 11.90 -6.82 -2.61
CA ASN A 136 11.34 -5.87 -3.57
C ASN A 136 9.89 -5.46 -3.26
N THR A 137 9.52 -5.44 -1.97
CA THR A 137 8.21 -4.95 -1.55
C THR A 137 8.16 -3.43 -1.52
N ASN A 138 7.21 -2.85 -2.26
CA ASN A 138 6.82 -1.46 -2.04
C ASN A 138 6.43 -1.29 -0.56
N LYS A 139 6.89 -0.24 0.11
CA LYS A 139 6.45 0.01 1.49
C LYS A 139 4.98 0.44 1.50
N ARG A 140 4.21 -0.15 2.42
CA ARG A 140 2.83 0.20 2.69
C ARG A 140 2.71 1.71 2.95
N ARG A 141 1.65 2.33 2.42
CA ARG A 141 1.31 3.73 2.75
C ARG A 141 0.87 3.81 4.21
N LEU A 142 1.28 4.87 4.89
CA LEU A 142 0.83 5.16 6.25
C LEU A 142 -0.67 5.41 6.24
N ASN A 143 -1.38 4.81 7.21
CA ASN A 143 -2.79 5.11 7.43
C ASN A 143 -2.96 6.44 8.20
N THR A 144 -4.18 6.97 8.26
CA THR A 144 -4.45 8.27 8.89
C THR A 144 -3.99 8.32 10.34
N HIS A 145 -4.29 7.29 11.13
CA HIS A 145 -3.90 7.22 12.54
C HIS A 145 -2.37 7.23 12.73
N GLN A 146 -1.64 6.46 11.93
CA GLN A 146 -0.18 6.47 11.92
C GLN A 146 0.37 7.84 11.52
N ILE A 147 -0.23 8.50 10.53
CA ILE A 147 0.15 9.85 10.12
C ILE A 147 -0.04 10.84 11.29
N ASP A 148 -1.14 10.73 12.02
CA ASP A 148 -1.45 11.62 13.15
C ASP A 148 -0.47 11.42 14.32
N ILE A 149 -0.19 10.17 14.71
CA ILE A 149 0.84 9.87 15.73
C ILE A 149 2.20 10.43 15.30
N LEU A 150 2.60 10.17 14.06
CA LEU A 150 3.90 10.62 13.56
C LEU A 150 4.02 12.14 13.58
N ARG A 151 2.95 12.85 13.20
CA ARG A 151 2.94 14.31 13.12
C ARG A 151 2.83 15.00 14.46
N ASN A 152 1.97 14.51 15.34
CA ASN A 152 1.65 15.22 16.58
C ASN A 152 2.56 14.80 17.74
N ASP A 153 3.01 13.54 17.75
CA ASP A 153 3.67 12.99 18.93
C ASP A 153 5.15 12.67 18.70
N VAL A 154 5.55 12.34 17.47
CA VAL A 154 6.90 11.82 17.18
C VAL A 154 7.80 12.87 16.51
N MET A 155 7.37 13.45 15.41
CA MET A 155 8.21 14.33 14.59
C MET A 155 8.49 15.74 15.16
N PRO A 156 7.60 16.40 15.94
CA PRO A 156 7.83 17.78 16.39
C PRO A 156 9.10 17.96 17.23
N ASN A 157 9.52 16.92 17.96
CA ASN A 157 10.61 16.98 18.93
C ASN A 157 11.86 16.23 18.47
N GLU A 158 11.86 15.67 17.25
CA GLU A 158 12.88 14.71 16.83
C GLU A 158 13.47 15.02 15.47
N THR A 159 14.74 14.66 15.30
CA THR A 159 15.34 14.58 13.95
C THR A 159 14.68 13.45 13.16
N ILE A 160 14.70 13.50 11.83
CA ILE A 160 14.12 12.43 10.99
C ILE A 160 14.69 11.04 11.33
N VAL A 161 15.97 10.97 11.72
CA VAL A 161 16.62 9.72 12.11
C VAL A 161 16.05 9.19 13.43
N ASN A 162 15.90 10.05 14.44
CA ASN A 162 15.31 9.67 15.72
C ASN A 162 13.81 9.40 15.61
N ALA A 163 13.07 10.22 14.87
CA ALA A 163 11.64 10.04 14.61
C ALA A 163 11.37 8.67 13.97
N LYS A 164 12.27 8.21 13.07
CA LYS A 164 12.21 6.84 12.55
C LYS A 164 12.39 5.82 13.66
N ARG A 165 13.41 5.94 14.50
CA ARG A 165 13.64 5.01 15.63
C ARG A 165 12.43 4.94 16.56
N VAL A 166 11.93 6.08 17.02
CA VAL A 166 10.76 6.18 17.93
C VAL A 166 9.50 5.62 17.27
N ALA A 167 9.28 5.89 15.97
CA ALA A 167 8.16 5.31 15.24
C ALA A 167 8.23 3.77 15.22
N HIS A 168 9.42 3.19 14.96
CA HIS A 168 9.61 1.74 14.99
C HIS A 168 9.42 1.16 16.39
N GLU A 169 9.88 1.85 17.45
CA GLU A 169 9.63 1.48 18.85
C GLU A 169 8.13 1.47 19.19
N ARG A 170 7.34 2.34 18.54
CA ARG A 170 5.87 2.36 18.65
C ARG A 170 5.16 1.41 17.67
N GLY A 171 5.90 0.52 16.99
CA GLY A 171 5.33 -0.45 16.04
C GLY A 171 4.95 0.14 14.68
N ILE A 172 5.31 1.38 14.38
CA ILE A 172 5.02 2.05 13.11
C ILE A 172 6.22 1.92 12.17
N ASN A 173 6.13 0.99 11.21
CA ASN A 173 7.20 0.76 10.24
C ASN A 173 7.23 1.85 9.16
N VAL A 174 8.07 2.87 9.35
CA VAL A 174 8.23 4.02 8.45
C VAL A 174 9.57 4.04 7.73
N THR A 175 9.57 4.61 6.53
CA THR A 175 10.78 4.97 5.79
C THR A 175 11.15 6.44 6.02
N THR A 176 12.45 6.75 5.88
CA THR A 176 12.96 8.13 5.90
C THR A 176 12.22 9.01 4.88
N LYS A 177 11.92 8.48 3.69
CA LYS A 177 11.19 9.20 2.64
C LYS A 177 9.75 9.54 3.04
N GLN A 178 9.05 8.63 3.74
CA GLN A 178 7.71 8.89 4.24
C GLN A 178 7.73 10.01 5.29
N LEU A 179 8.68 9.98 6.24
CA LEU A 179 8.84 11.05 7.24
C LEU A 179 9.17 12.40 6.59
N LEU A 180 10.09 12.43 5.61
CA LEU A 180 10.41 13.65 4.87
C LEU A 180 9.20 14.21 4.12
N ASN A 181 8.37 13.35 3.53
CA ASN A 181 7.16 13.78 2.84
C ASN A 181 6.09 14.30 3.81
N LEU A 182 5.98 13.73 5.01
CA LEU A 182 5.12 14.25 6.07
C LEU A 182 5.59 15.64 6.51
N ASN A 183 6.88 15.79 6.82
CA ASN A 183 7.47 17.06 7.26
C ASN A 183 7.31 18.18 6.21
N ARG A 184 7.42 17.84 4.92
CA ARG A 184 7.24 18.80 3.82
C ARG A 184 5.80 19.33 3.72
N LYS A 185 4.80 18.51 4.07
CA LYS A 185 3.39 18.92 4.01
C LYS A 185 2.99 19.86 5.15
N ASP A 186 3.75 19.87 6.24
CA ASP A 186 3.46 20.73 7.39
C ASP A 186 4.15 22.11 7.28
N ARG A 187 5.07 22.28 6.32
CA ARG A 187 5.72 23.55 5.98
C ARG A 187 4.86 24.54 5.16
N THR A 188 3.56 24.29 5.00
CA THR A 188 2.62 25.27 4.42
C THR A 188 1.93 26.16 5.45
N ALA A 189 2.28 26.06 6.73
CA ALA A 189 1.95 27.08 7.72
C ALA A 189 3.22 27.92 8.00
N ASP A 190 3.23 29.15 7.48
CA ASP A 190 4.15 30.27 7.75
C ASP A 190 5.46 29.96 8.48
N ILE A 191 6.48 29.53 7.75
CA ILE A 191 7.87 29.68 8.20
C ILE A 191 8.71 30.10 6.99
N GLU A 192 9.17 31.35 7.02
CA GLU A 192 10.20 31.88 6.11
C GLU A 192 11.36 30.86 5.92
N PRO A 193 11.98 30.80 4.74
CA PRO A 193 13.01 29.81 4.46
C PRO A 193 14.28 30.06 5.29
N ARG A 194 14.34 29.50 6.51
CA ARG A 194 15.60 29.29 7.24
C ARG A 194 16.34 28.13 6.60
N GLY A 195 17.06 28.49 5.55
CA GLY A 195 17.92 27.62 4.76
C GLY A 195 18.83 28.42 3.85
N ARG A 196 19.44 29.52 4.35
CA ARG A 196 20.68 30.02 3.77
C ARG A 196 21.83 29.42 4.57
N ARG A 197 22.72 28.71 3.88
CA ARG A 197 24.07 28.44 4.39
C ARG A 197 24.62 29.78 4.87
N VAL A 198 24.98 29.88 6.14
CA VAL A 198 25.72 31.04 6.64
C VAL A 198 27.07 30.98 5.92
N ASP A 199 27.30 31.96 5.07
CA ASP A 199 28.58 32.13 4.39
C ASP A 199 29.56 32.63 5.45
N ILE A 200 30.34 31.72 6.03
CA ILE A 200 31.21 31.98 7.19
C ILE A 200 32.15 33.16 6.91
N VAL A 201 32.55 33.35 5.65
CA VAL A 201 33.39 34.48 5.21
C VAL A 201 32.71 35.83 5.46
N LYS A 202 31.42 35.98 5.13
CA LYS A 202 30.68 37.22 5.37
C LYS A 202 30.40 37.48 6.85
N LEU A 203 30.27 36.42 7.65
CA LEU A 203 30.12 36.54 9.10
C LEU A 203 31.42 37.03 9.74
N ILE A 204 32.57 36.50 9.30
CA ILE A 204 33.89 36.95 9.77
C ILE A 204 34.12 38.42 9.39
N GLU A 205 33.86 38.83 8.15
CA GLU A 205 33.97 40.23 7.70
C GLU A 205 33.08 41.18 8.50
N SER A 206 31.88 40.74 8.90
CA SER A 206 30.99 41.55 9.74
C SER A 206 31.47 41.69 11.18
N ILE A 207 32.16 40.68 11.72
CA ILE A 207 32.71 40.72 13.09
C ILE A 207 33.96 41.61 13.14
N THR A 208 34.85 41.54 12.13
CA THR A 208 36.01 42.45 12.04
C THR A 208 35.63 43.89 11.75
N ALA A 209 34.50 44.15 11.08
CA ALA A 209 34.02 45.52 10.85
C ALA A 209 33.39 46.19 12.08
N THR A 210 33.11 45.43 13.16
CA THR A 210 32.40 45.94 14.34
C THR A 210 33.30 46.08 15.58
N GLN A 211 34.60 45.80 15.46
CA GLN A 211 35.59 46.07 16.50
C GLN A 211 36.50 47.20 15.99
N PRO A 212 36.32 48.47 16.43
CA PRO A 212 37.38 49.44 16.26
C PRO A 212 38.54 49.01 17.16
N ASP A 213 39.76 49.04 16.61
CA ASP A 213 40.99 48.79 17.36
C ASP A 213 41.02 49.70 18.60
N GLU A 214 40.88 49.11 19.79
CA GLU A 214 41.33 49.76 21.02
C GLU A 214 42.80 49.39 21.23
N SER A 215 43.66 50.39 21.00
CA SER A 215 45.06 50.59 21.44
C SER A 215 46.10 50.61 20.33
#